data_AF-A0AAX0B717-F1
#
_entry.id   AF-A0AAX0B717-F1
#
_cell.length_a   1.000
_cell.length_b   1.000
_cell.length_c   1.000
_cell.angle_alpha   90.00
_cell.angle_beta   90.00
_cell.angle_gamma   90.00
#
_symmetry.space_group_name_H-M   'P 1'
#
loop_
_entity.id
_entity.type
_entity.pdbx_description
1 polymer ?
#
loop_
_entity_poly.entity_id
_entity_poly.type
_entity_poly.pdbx_seq_one_letter_code
_entity_poly.pdbx_strand_id
1 'polypeptide(L)'
;MTDYANLANTEVDKLLKGEIKDMYGKYIEEIICELLIWALHSNKKANEFFINILDDSELLELLFYILLDESEDYSNDARIAAAHYIGKFDEDLLKKHKDEILYALTYEIHALHPFVNQKRPSWLNEK
;
A
#
# COMPACT_ATOMS: atom_id res chain seq x y z
N MET A 1 -25.33 -12.90 4.89
CA MET A 1 -24.02 -12.23 5.05
C MET A 1 -22.83 -13.12 4.67
N THR A 2 -23.06 -14.38 4.30
CA THR A 2 -22.01 -15.39 4.05
C THR A 2 -21.42 -15.33 2.63
N ASP A 3 -22.19 -14.85 1.65
CA ASP A 3 -21.79 -14.95 0.23
C ASP A 3 -20.75 -13.91 -0.18
N TYR A 4 -20.82 -12.68 0.34
CA TYR A 4 -19.88 -11.61 -0.03
C TYR A 4 -18.46 -11.89 0.50
N ALA A 5 -18.32 -12.32 1.76
CA ALA A 5 -17.02 -12.65 2.33
C ALA A 5 -16.37 -13.86 1.61
N ASN A 6 -17.18 -14.84 1.21
CA ASN A 6 -16.70 -15.98 0.43
C ASN A 6 -16.25 -15.56 -0.98
N LEU A 7 -17.00 -14.66 -1.63
CA LEU A 7 -16.62 -14.10 -2.93
C LEU A 7 -15.31 -13.30 -2.82
N ALA A 8 -15.20 -12.39 -1.84
CA ALA A 8 -14.01 -11.60 -1.60
C ALA A 8 -12.76 -12.47 -1.37
N ASN A 9 -12.87 -13.53 -0.56
CA ASN A 9 -11.77 -14.48 -0.36
C ASN A 9 -11.40 -15.23 -1.64
N THR A 10 -12.40 -15.59 -2.46
CA THR A 10 -12.18 -16.28 -3.73
C THR A 10 -11.46 -15.39 -4.73
N GLU A 11 -11.82 -14.11 -4.83
CA GLU A 11 -11.14 -13.17 -5.72
C GLU A 11 -9.70 -12.90 -5.28
N VAL A 12 -9.47 -12.64 -3.98
CA VAL A 12 -8.11 -12.49 -3.45
C VAL A 12 -7.27 -13.76 -3.68
N ASP A 13 -7.86 -14.95 -3.50
CA ASP A 13 -7.16 -16.20 -3.80
C ASP A 13 -6.77 -16.34 -5.27
N LYS A 14 -7.59 -15.85 -6.21
CA LYS A 14 -7.25 -15.87 -7.63
C LYS A 14 -6.09 -14.92 -7.93
N LEU A 15 -6.14 -13.70 -7.39
CA LEU A 15 -5.06 -12.71 -7.56
C LEU A 15 -3.74 -13.26 -7.01
N LEU A 16 -3.75 -13.81 -5.80
CA LEU A 16 -2.54 -14.31 -5.15
C LEU A 16 -1.99 -15.61 -5.77
N LYS A 17 -2.82 -16.39 -6.45
CA LYS A 17 -2.38 -17.58 -7.21
C LYS A 17 -1.92 -17.24 -8.63
N GLY A 18 -2.29 -16.06 -9.13
CA GLY A 18 -1.87 -15.56 -10.42
C GLY A 18 -0.42 -15.07 -10.42
N GLU A 19 0.00 -14.56 -11.57
CA GLU A 19 1.25 -13.82 -11.66
C GLU A 19 1.04 -12.45 -11.02
N ILE A 20 1.72 -12.19 -9.90
CA ILE A 20 1.70 -10.88 -9.21
C ILE A 20 2.80 -9.96 -9.74
N LYS A 21 3.84 -10.58 -10.33
CA LYS A 21 4.95 -9.90 -10.97
C LYS A 21 4.98 -10.26 -12.46
N ASP A 22 5.36 -9.31 -13.29
CA ASP A 22 5.52 -9.50 -14.73
C ASP A 22 6.78 -10.32 -15.07
N MET A 23 7.02 -10.54 -16.37
CA MET A 23 8.18 -11.29 -16.86
C MET A 23 9.55 -10.64 -16.52
N TYR A 24 9.57 -9.38 -16.10
CA TYR A 24 10.77 -8.66 -15.66
C TYR A 24 10.93 -8.67 -14.14
N GLY A 25 10.00 -9.31 -13.41
CA GLY A 25 9.98 -9.36 -11.97
C GLY A 25 9.37 -8.12 -11.31
N LYS A 26 8.68 -7.26 -12.07
CA LYS A 26 8.01 -6.07 -11.54
C LYS A 26 6.60 -6.35 -11.08
N TYR A 27 6.19 -5.76 -9.98
CA TYR A 27 4.80 -5.86 -9.53
C TYR A 27 3.83 -5.35 -10.60
N ILE A 28 2.80 -6.15 -10.86
CA ILE A 28 1.70 -5.77 -11.76
C ILE A 28 0.79 -4.83 -10.99
N GLU A 29 0.76 -3.59 -11.45
CA GLU A 29 0.12 -2.47 -10.79
C GLU A 29 -1.36 -2.70 -10.50
N GLU A 30 -2.12 -3.21 -11.47
CA GLU A 30 -3.55 -3.43 -11.34
C GLU A 30 -3.85 -4.47 -10.24
N ILE A 31 -3.00 -5.48 -10.11
CA ILE A 31 -3.13 -6.53 -9.09
C ILE A 31 -2.84 -5.95 -7.70
N ILE A 32 -1.80 -5.12 -7.57
CA ILE A 32 -1.47 -4.47 -6.29
C ILE A 32 -2.58 -3.49 -5.88
N CYS A 33 -3.12 -2.71 -6.82
CA CYS A 33 -4.25 -1.82 -6.56
C CYS A 33 -5.48 -2.58 -6.04
N GLU A 34 -5.85 -3.69 -6.68
CA GLU A 34 -6.96 -4.54 -6.22
C GLU A 34 -6.69 -5.12 -4.82
N LEU A 35 -5.49 -5.65 -4.57
CA LEU A 35 -5.12 -6.16 -3.26
C LEU A 35 -5.17 -5.08 -2.18
N LEU A 36 -4.76 -3.84 -2.48
CA LEU A 36 -4.85 -2.70 -1.57
C LEU A 36 -6.31 -2.41 -1.18
N ILE A 37 -7.21 -2.38 -2.16
CA ILE A 37 -8.65 -2.17 -1.94
C ILE A 37 -9.20 -3.29 -1.05
N TRP A 38 -8.92 -4.55 -1.37
CA TRP A 38 -9.34 -5.68 -0.53
C TRP A 38 -8.78 -5.61 0.89
N ALA A 39 -7.53 -5.20 1.03
CA ALA A 39 -6.90 -5.02 2.34
C ALA A 39 -7.59 -3.93 3.17
N LEU A 40 -7.96 -2.80 2.55
CA LEU A 40 -8.71 -1.72 3.21
C LEU A 40 -10.06 -2.22 3.74
N HIS A 41 -10.75 -3.04 2.95
CA HIS A 41 -12.00 -3.71 3.32
C HIS A 41 -11.80 -4.93 4.25
N SER A 42 -10.67 -4.95 4.98
CA SER A 42 -10.34 -5.93 6.01
C SER A 42 -10.25 -7.38 5.51
N ASN A 43 -9.94 -7.60 4.23
CA ASN A 43 -9.64 -8.94 3.75
C ASN A 43 -8.33 -9.43 4.37
N LYS A 44 -8.41 -10.51 5.16
CA LYS A 44 -7.28 -11.03 5.92
C LYS A 44 -6.10 -11.46 5.02
N LYS A 45 -6.36 -12.11 3.90
CA LYS A 45 -5.31 -12.62 3.00
C LYS A 45 -4.57 -11.50 2.29
N ALA A 46 -5.30 -10.48 1.83
CA ALA A 46 -4.69 -9.28 1.27
C ALA A 46 -3.82 -8.55 2.31
N ASN A 47 -4.29 -8.45 3.56
CA ASN A 47 -3.50 -7.89 4.65
C ASN A 47 -2.22 -8.70 4.92
N GLU A 48 -2.34 -10.03 4.99
CA GLU A 48 -1.19 -10.93 5.19
C GLU A 48 -0.17 -10.81 4.06
N PHE A 49 -0.62 -10.66 2.81
CA PHE A 49 0.28 -10.44 1.67
C PHE A 49 1.20 -9.24 1.92
N PHE A 50 0.66 -8.04 2.20
CA PHE A 50 1.47 -6.84 2.39
C PHE A 50 2.35 -6.90 3.65
N ILE A 51 1.84 -7.47 4.75
CA ILE A 51 2.62 -7.57 6.01
C ILE A 51 3.87 -8.44 5.82
N ASN A 52 3.81 -9.45 4.95
CA ASN A 52 4.91 -10.39 4.74
C ASN A 52 6.05 -9.85 3.84
N ILE A 53 5.88 -8.66 3.25
CA ILE A 53 6.79 -8.10 2.22
C ILE A 53 7.11 -6.62 2.48
N LEU A 54 7.15 -6.23 3.77
CA LEU A 54 7.43 -4.86 4.23
C LEU A 54 8.91 -4.45 4.11
N ASP A 55 9.74 -5.31 3.54
CA ASP A 55 11.17 -5.11 3.24
C ASP A 55 11.47 -5.09 1.72
N ASP A 56 10.44 -5.22 0.87
CA ASP A 56 10.60 -5.16 -0.60
C ASP A 56 10.58 -3.70 -1.09
N SER A 57 11.74 -3.19 -1.51
CA SER A 57 11.87 -1.82 -2.01
C SER A 57 11.05 -1.55 -3.27
N GLU A 58 10.89 -2.54 -4.16
CA GLU A 58 10.14 -2.37 -5.40
C GLU A 58 8.65 -2.21 -5.10
N LEU A 59 8.14 -2.97 -4.13
CA LEU A 59 6.76 -2.77 -3.67
C LEU A 59 6.60 -1.38 -3.05
N LEU A 60 7.55 -0.95 -2.22
CA LEU A 60 7.50 0.36 -1.59
C LEU A 60 7.41 1.49 -2.63
N GLU A 61 8.24 1.43 -3.67
CA GLU A 61 8.22 2.39 -4.78
C GLU A 61 6.84 2.42 -5.48
N LEU A 62 6.26 1.26 -5.76
CA LEU A 62 4.92 1.19 -6.35
C LEU A 62 3.84 1.75 -5.42
N LEU A 63 3.93 1.50 -4.11
CA LEU A 63 2.98 2.07 -3.15
C LEU A 63 3.06 3.60 -3.10
N PHE A 64 4.26 4.18 -3.21
CA PHE A 64 4.39 5.63 -3.33
C PHE A 64 3.82 6.15 -4.65
N TYR A 65 4.06 5.46 -5.77
CA TYR A 65 3.49 5.82 -7.07
C TYR A 65 1.95 5.88 -7.00
N ILE A 66 1.33 4.86 -6.39
CA ILE A 66 -0.13 4.82 -6.17
C ILE A 66 -0.57 5.94 -5.22
N LEU A 67 0.07 6.09 -4.06
CA LEU A 67 -0.31 7.09 -3.05
C LEU A 67 -0.27 8.52 -3.60
N LEU A 68 0.79 8.84 -4.32
CA LEU A 68 1.09 10.18 -4.80
C LEU A 68 0.39 10.53 -6.12
N ASP A 69 -0.45 9.64 -6.63
CA ASP A 69 -1.23 9.90 -7.83
C ASP A 69 -2.25 11.02 -7.63
N GLU A 70 -2.05 12.12 -8.36
CA GLU A 70 -2.96 13.27 -8.38
C GLU A 70 -3.84 13.31 -9.63
N SER A 71 -3.61 12.44 -10.64
CA SER A 71 -4.50 12.36 -11.80
C SER A 71 -5.81 11.63 -11.51
N GLU A 72 -5.98 11.09 -10.30
CA GLU A 72 -7.13 10.29 -9.88
C GLU A 72 -7.30 9.00 -10.72
N ASP A 73 -6.20 8.48 -11.27
CA ASP A 73 -6.18 7.20 -11.95
C ASP A 73 -6.36 6.05 -10.95
N TYR A 74 -5.94 6.25 -9.69
CA TYR A 74 -6.23 5.34 -8.57
C TYR A 74 -7.36 5.81 -7.67
N SER A 75 -8.14 4.83 -7.20
CA SER A 75 -9.17 5.07 -6.19
C SER A 75 -8.55 5.54 -4.87
N ASN A 76 -9.27 6.42 -4.16
CA ASN A 76 -8.87 6.83 -2.82
C ASN A 76 -8.73 5.65 -1.84
N ASP A 77 -9.50 4.56 -2.03
CA ASP A 77 -9.35 3.34 -1.23
C ASP A 77 -7.95 2.73 -1.39
N ALA A 78 -7.47 2.59 -2.63
CA ALA A 78 -6.13 2.08 -2.91
C ALA A 78 -5.05 3.02 -2.32
N ARG A 79 -5.21 4.33 -2.49
CA ARG A 79 -4.27 5.33 -1.97
C ARG A 79 -4.20 5.34 -0.43
N ILE A 80 -5.34 5.27 0.25
CA ILE A 80 -5.41 5.19 1.71
C ILE A 80 -4.75 3.91 2.21
N ALA A 81 -5.01 2.77 1.56
CA ALA A 81 -4.35 1.52 1.89
C ALA A 81 -2.84 1.59 1.67
N ALA A 82 -2.38 2.21 0.59
CA ALA A 82 -0.95 2.41 0.31
C ALA A 82 -0.29 3.22 1.44
N ALA A 83 -0.85 4.37 1.82
CA ALA A 83 -0.37 5.17 2.97
C ALA A 83 -0.29 4.36 4.26
N HIS A 84 -1.28 3.50 4.52
CA HIS A 84 -1.31 2.64 5.69
C HIS A 84 -0.15 1.63 5.72
N TYR A 85 0.17 1.02 4.57
CA TYR A 85 1.25 0.03 4.49
C TYR A 85 2.63 0.68 4.45
N ILE A 86 2.80 1.79 3.72
CA ILE A 86 4.06 2.55 3.70
C ILE A 86 4.55 2.82 5.12
N GLY A 87 3.67 3.25 6.03
CA GLY A 87 4.05 3.51 7.42
C GLY A 87 4.62 2.31 8.20
N LYS A 88 4.52 1.09 7.67
CA LYS A 88 4.99 -0.15 8.30
C LYS A 88 6.28 -0.70 7.70
N PHE A 89 6.77 -0.14 6.60
CA PHE A 89 8.01 -0.60 5.97
C PHE A 89 9.23 -0.40 6.88
N ASP A 90 10.29 -1.12 6.55
CA ASP A 90 11.58 -0.96 7.21
C ASP A 90 12.05 0.50 7.21
N GLU A 91 12.61 0.95 8.35
CA GLU A 91 12.99 2.34 8.55
C GLU A 91 14.08 2.80 7.56
N ASP A 92 15.04 1.94 7.22
CA ASP A 92 16.13 2.30 6.32
C ASP A 92 15.65 2.41 4.87
N LEU A 93 14.59 1.70 4.49
CA LEU A 93 13.90 1.92 3.22
C LEU A 93 13.12 3.25 3.24
N LEU A 94 12.35 3.51 4.30
CA LEU A 94 11.55 4.73 4.42
C LEU A 94 12.40 6.01 4.42
N LYS A 95 13.59 5.98 5.02
CA LYS A 95 14.51 7.13 4.99
C LYS A 95 14.95 7.51 3.57
N LYS A 96 15.00 6.55 2.64
CA LYS A 96 15.34 6.83 1.23
C LYS A 96 14.22 7.58 0.50
N HIS A 97 12.98 7.44 0.96
CA HIS A 97 11.79 8.09 0.41
C HIS A 97 11.25 9.19 1.33
N LYS A 98 12.14 9.86 2.05
CA LYS A 98 11.76 10.87 3.04
C LYS A 98 10.96 12.01 2.42
N ASP A 99 11.34 12.46 1.22
CA ASP A 99 10.70 13.60 0.57
C ASP A 99 9.28 13.25 0.11
N GLU A 100 9.08 12.05 -0.42
CA GLU A 100 7.77 11.50 -0.79
C GLU A 100 6.86 11.37 0.43
N ILE A 101 7.39 10.90 1.56
CA ILE A 101 6.64 10.85 2.83
C ILE A 101 6.25 12.26 3.28
N LEU A 102 7.20 13.20 3.28
CA LEU A 102 6.91 14.58 3.67
C LEU A 102 5.87 15.22 2.77
N TYR A 103 5.92 14.94 1.47
CA TYR A 103 4.93 15.40 0.51
C TYR A 103 3.54 14.81 0.80
N ALA A 104 3.42 13.49 0.98
CA ALA A 104 2.16 12.84 1.31
C ALA A 104 1.52 13.38 2.60
N LEU A 105 2.33 13.79 3.58
CA LEU A 105 1.86 14.42 4.83
C LEU A 105 1.27 15.82 4.63
N THR A 106 1.38 16.42 3.44
CA THR A 106 0.75 17.70 3.10
C THR A 106 -0.66 17.56 2.53
N TYR A 107 -1.10 16.34 2.18
CA TYR A 107 -2.43 16.13 1.63
C TYR A 107 -3.53 16.58 2.59
N GLU A 108 -4.60 17.15 2.05
CA GLU A 108 -5.76 17.57 2.86
C GLU A 108 -6.50 16.37 3.47
N ILE A 109 -6.54 15.26 2.73
CA ILE A 109 -7.16 14.01 3.18
C ILE A 109 -6.21 13.33 4.17
N HIS A 110 -6.51 13.45 5.46
CA HIS A 110 -5.65 12.90 6.51
C HIS A 110 -5.42 11.38 6.39
N ALA A 111 -6.37 10.62 5.84
CA ALA A 111 -6.21 9.18 5.63
C ALA A 111 -5.12 8.82 4.58
N LEU A 112 -4.67 9.78 3.76
CA LEU A 112 -3.55 9.63 2.84
C LEU A 112 -2.18 9.87 3.51
N HIS A 113 -2.15 10.26 4.79
CA HIS A 113 -0.91 10.45 5.51
C HIS A 113 -0.31 9.09 5.88
N PRO A 114 0.97 8.83 5.57
CA PRO A 114 1.68 7.74 6.22
C PRO A 114 1.67 7.93 7.74
N PHE A 115 1.63 6.83 8.50
CA PHE A 115 1.66 6.83 9.97
C PHE A 115 0.42 7.39 10.71
N VAL A 116 -0.75 7.56 10.08
CA VAL A 116 -1.99 8.08 10.74
C VAL A 116 -2.29 7.42 12.08
N ASN A 117 -2.09 6.11 12.17
CA ASN A 117 -2.38 5.31 13.37
C ASN A 117 -1.11 4.92 14.15
N GLN A 118 -0.01 5.61 13.92
CA GLN A 118 1.30 5.27 14.48
C GLN A 118 2.02 6.53 14.97
N LYS A 119 2.99 6.34 15.86
CA LYS A 119 3.85 7.45 16.28
C LYS A 119 4.71 7.85 15.09
N ARG A 120 4.60 9.11 14.67
CA ARG A 120 5.45 9.68 13.61
C ARG A 120 6.93 9.47 13.96
N PRO A 121 7.75 8.91 13.06
CA PRO A 121 9.17 8.71 13.31
C PRO A 121 9.93 10.03 13.54
N SER A 122 10.91 10.04 14.45
CA SER A 122 11.67 11.25 14.78
C SER A 122 12.56 11.73 13.63
N TRP A 123 13.07 10.80 12.83
CA TRP A 123 13.98 11.08 11.70
C TRP A 123 13.33 11.92 10.59
N LEU A 124 12.00 11.99 10.53
CA LEU A 124 11.29 12.88 9.61
C LEU A 124 11.55 14.36 9.90
N ASN A 125 11.92 14.71 11.13
CA ASN A 125 12.22 16.09 11.54
C ASN A 125 13.72 16.41 11.52
N GLU A 126 14.58 15.41 11.28
CA GLU A 126 16.01 15.61 11.14
C GLU A 126 16.29 16.35 9.82
N LYS A 127 17.35 17.16 9.78
CA LYS A 127 17.73 17.91 8.57
C LYS A 127 18.69 17.09 7.72
#